data_AF-A0A971PCB5-F1
#
_entry.id   AF-A0A971PCB5-F1
#
_cell.length_a   1.000
_cell.length_b   1.000
_cell.length_c   1.000
_cell.angle_alpha   90.00
_cell.angle_beta   90.00
_cell.angle_gamma   90.00
#
_symmetry.space_group_name_H-M   'P 1'
#
loop_
_entity.id
_entity.type
_entity.pdbx_description
1 polymer ?
#
loop_
_entity_poly.entity_id
_entity_poly.type
_entity_poly.pdbx_seq_one_letter_code
_entity_poly.pdbx_strand_id
1 'polypeptide(L)'
;MTIIKGCLHRLNQVPAIKNLGIFLTGLIAAIIAVYLLGPSAVEIEGITVRAGLAPASTGVTEIRLPPFGVITAQTHQGPLKIYLTVEQIDGESLKAKISDPPDSQELMRKMQQSINEYVYRFATRQLIIAFIAALLTILVIWRCRFISALLQALIVLAVLTVPAIYAVNTYDPQAFKEPEYEGVIGMAPSVIEFASSSLNDLELVKQNTNLIVANLKRLFTNADSLLVMAAPEEQKKAVKVLLVGDLHSNPVGIEFIKSTAQNFRVDFIINTGDLTDLGTATEAESINALETINKPQLFVAGNHDSPEIIKTVSGFDQFRVMNGEMITISGLKVMGFPDPLSGITEVKYNNNEESQLIMAKEAARIKGEIEKLGRPDILVVHNTKLGQELISSADLTVAGHDHRLSVKQQGSALFINPGTAGAAGIRGLYSEEGGYSAVVAYLVPGSGVLAMDFIEYNPASNQFSLHRKMIQASETEETSLP
;
A
#
# COMPACT_ATOMS: atom_id res chain seq x y z
N MET A 1 -2.33 -42.51 46.08
CA MET A 1 -3.62 -42.80 46.78
C MET A 1 -3.52 -42.71 48.31
N THR A 2 -2.39 -43.09 48.93
CA THR A 2 -2.16 -43.06 50.39
C THR A 2 -1.97 -41.65 50.96
N ILE A 3 -1.33 -40.74 50.23
CA ILE A 3 -1.12 -39.33 50.63
C ILE A 3 -2.44 -38.53 50.65
N ILE A 4 -3.30 -38.77 49.64
CA ILE A 4 -4.63 -38.14 49.54
C ILE A 4 -5.51 -38.57 50.73
N LYS A 5 -5.51 -39.86 51.09
CA LYS A 5 -6.25 -40.38 52.26
C LYS A 5 -5.76 -39.80 53.59
N GLY A 6 -4.45 -39.60 53.78
CA GLY A 6 -3.89 -39.00 54.99
C GLY A 6 -4.22 -37.51 55.14
N CYS A 7 -4.24 -36.76 54.03
CA CYS A 7 -4.60 -35.34 54.02
C CYS A 7 -6.09 -35.12 54.32
N LEU A 8 -6.97 -35.94 53.72
CA LEU A 8 -8.41 -35.97 53.99
C LEU A 8 -8.75 -36.29 55.47
N HIS A 9 -7.91 -37.06 56.17
CA HIS A 9 -8.13 -37.42 57.57
C HIS A 9 -7.81 -36.25 58.53
N ARG A 10 -6.78 -35.45 58.26
CA ARG A 10 -6.47 -34.22 59.03
C ARG A 10 -7.48 -33.10 58.78
N LEU A 11 -8.00 -33.00 57.55
CA LEU A 11 -9.04 -32.04 57.18
C LEU A 11 -10.37 -32.24 57.92
N ASN A 12 -10.64 -33.46 58.40
CA ASN A 12 -11.87 -33.80 59.11
C ASN A 12 -11.91 -33.35 60.59
N GLN A 13 -10.79 -32.88 61.17
CA GLN A 13 -10.73 -32.50 62.59
C GLN A 13 -11.17 -31.05 62.86
N VAL A 14 -11.21 -30.20 61.82
CA VAL A 14 -11.68 -28.81 61.93
C VAL A 14 -12.71 -28.55 60.82
N PRO A 15 -14.01 -28.34 61.14
CA PRO A 15 -15.08 -28.23 60.14
C PRO A 15 -14.88 -27.09 59.15
N ALA A 16 -14.20 -26.01 59.55
CA ALA A 16 -13.86 -24.89 58.68
C ALA A 16 -12.90 -25.30 57.53
N ILE A 17 -11.86 -26.08 57.83
CA ILE A 17 -10.85 -26.47 56.83
C ILE A 17 -11.45 -27.47 55.83
N LYS A 18 -12.34 -28.35 56.29
CA LYS A 18 -13.11 -29.25 55.42
C LYS A 18 -14.01 -28.47 54.44
N ASN A 19 -14.77 -27.49 54.95
CA ASN A 19 -15.66 -26.68 54.10
C ASN A 19 -14.87 -25.85 53.08
N LEU A 20 -13.71 -25.32 53.47
CA LEU A 20 -12.80 -24.63 52.56
C LEU A 20 -12.26 -25.57 51.47
N GLY A 21 -11.88 -26.80 51.83
CA GLY A 21 -11.43 -27.80 50.86
C GLY A 21 -12.51 -28.18 49.85
N ILE A 22 -13.76 -28.34 50.30
CA ILE A 22 -14.91 -28.60 49.42
C ILE A 22 -15.15 -27.44 48.46
N PHE A 23 -15.15 -26.21 48.97
CA PHE A 23 -15.33 -25.00 48.17
C PHE A 23 -14.25 -24.86 47.10
N LEU A 24 -12.97 -24.96 47.46
CA LEU A 24 -11.85 -24.84 46.51
C LEU A 24 -11.90 -25.93 45.43
N THR A 25 -12.29 -27.15 45.80
CA THR A 25 -12.46 -28.24 44.84
C THR A 25 -13.55 -27.91 43.82
N GLY A 26 -14.70 -27.40 44.29
CA GLY A 26 -15.80 -26.99 43.42
C GLY A 26 -15.43 -25.80 42.52
N LEU A 27 -14.72 -24.81 43.07
CA LEU A 27 -14.27 -23.63 42.34
C LEU A 27 -13.32 -23.99 41.19
N ILE A 28 -12.31 -24.82 41.45
CA ILE A 28 -11.36 -25.28 40.44
C ILE A 28 -12.09 -26.09 39.36
N ALA A 29 -12.98 -27.00 39.76
CA ALA A 29 -13.77 -27.81 38.82
C ALA A 29 -14.65 -26.94 37.90
N ALA A 30 -15.30 -25.92 38.47
CA ALA A 30 -16.13 -24.99 37.72
C ALA A 30 -15.31 -24.18 36.70
N ILE A 31 -14.15 -23.63 37.10
CA ILE A 31 -13.28 -22.86 36.20
C ILE A 31 -12.80 -23.74 35.04
N ILE A 32 -12.34 -24.96 35.33
CA ILE A 32 -11.88 -25.90 34.29
C ILE A 32 -13.03 -26.27 33.35
N ALA A 33 -14.22 -26.54 33.88
CA ALA A 33 -15.37 -26.91 33.07
C ALA A 33 -15.84 -25.76 32.16
N VAL A 34 -15.88 -24.52 32.67
CA VAL A 34 -16.19 -23.32 31.88
C VAL A 34 -15.16 -23.13 30.77
N TYR A 35 -13.87 -23.31 31.06
CA TYR A 35 -12.82 -23.17 30.04
C TYR A 35 -12.90 -24.23 28.93
N LEU A 36 -13.18 -25.49 29.29
CA LEU A 36 -13.15 -26.61 28.33
C LEU A 36 -14.50 -26.85 27.61
N LEU A 37 -15.62 -26.76 28.33
CA LEU A 37 -16.96 -27.12 27.85
C LEU A 37 -17.86 -25.90 27.60
N GLY A 38 -17.46 -24.75 28.13
CA GLY A 38 -18.14 -23.48 27.96
C GLY A 38 -18.16 -22.92 26.54
N PRO A 39 -17.10 -23.08 25.71
CA PRO A 39 -17.08 -22.44 24.40
C PRO A 39 -18.26 -22.85 23.50
N SER A 40 -18.83 -21.88 22.79
CA SER A 40 -19.97 -22.10 21.89
C SER A 40 -19.85 -21.31 20.60
N ALA A 41 -20.18 -21.94 19.48
CA ALA A 41 -20.27 -21.28 18.18
C ALA A 41 -21.62 -20.58 18.01
N VAL A 42 -21.57 -19.40 17.41
CA VAL A 42 -22.71 -18.58 17.03
C VAL A 42 -22.50 -18.13 15.59
N GLU A 43 -23.54 -18.24 14.78
CA GLU A 43 -23.54 -17.71 13.42
C GLU A 43 -24.13 -16.30 13.44
N ILE A 44 -23.36 -15.32 12.97
CA ILE A 44 -23.77 -13.92 12.85
C ILE A 44 -23.60 -13.53 11.38
N GLU A 45 -24.72 -13.39 10.67
CA GLU A 45 -24.76 -12.82 9.32
C GLU A 45 -23.78 -13.46 8.31
N GLY A 46 -23.58 -14.78 8.39
CA GLY A 46 -22.66 -15.55 7.51
C GLY A 46 -21.25 -15.74 8.09
N ILE A 47 -21.00 -15.32 9.32
CA ILE A 47 -19.73 -15.54 10.03
C ILE A 47 -19.98 -16.43 11.25
N THR A 48 -19.31 -17.58 11.30
CA THR A 48 -19.33 -18.47 12.47
C THR A 48 -18.25 -18.04 13.45
N VAL A 49 -18.68 -17.54 14.60
CA VAL A 49 -17.82 -17.07 15.69
C VAL A 49 -17.98 -17.97 16.90
N ARG A 50 -16.87 -18.54 17.36
CA ARG A 50 -16.82 -19.31 18.60
C ARG A 50 -16.37 -18.43 19.76
N ALA A 51 -17.27 -18.22 20.70
CA ALA A 51 -17.00 -17.45 21.92
C ALA A 51 -16.59 -18.37 23.08
N GLY A 52 -15.68 -17.90 23.92
CA GLY A 52 -15.25 -18.59 25.13
C GLY A 52 -14.72 -17.65 26.21
N LEU A 53 -14.60 -18.18 27.42
CA LEU A 53 -14.07 -17.49 28.59
C LEU A 53 -12.82 -18.20 29.09
N ALA A 54 -11.81 -17.42 29.46
CA ALA A 54 -10.58 -17.93 30.06
C ALA A 54 -10.19 -17.07 31.28
N PRO A 55 -9.55 -17.65 32.30
CA PRO A 55 -8.97 -16.87 33.38
C PRO A 55 -7.82 -16.01 32.84
N ALA A 56 -7.74 -14.76 33.29
CA ALA A 56 -6.66 -13.83 32.94
C ALA A 56 -6.29 -12.92 34.12
N SER A 57 -5.16 -12.25 34.05
CA SER A 57 -4.74 -11.26 35.06
C SER A 57 -5.43 -9.90 34.87
N THR A 58 -5.84 -9.60 33.63
CA THR A 58 -6.46 -8.35 33.21
C THR A 58 -7.67 -8.64 32.33
N GLY A 59 -8.61 -7.69 32.28
CA GLY A 59 -9.83 -7.84 31.49
C GLY A 59 -9.55 -7.49 30.03
N VAL A 60 -9.49 -8.53 29.19
CA VAL A 60 -9.15 -8.39 27.77
C VAL A 60 -10.16 -9.12 26.90
N THR A 61 -10.46 -8.52 25.75
CA THR A 61 -11.18 -9.20 24.67
C THR A 61 -10.21 -9.50 23.54
N GLU A 62 -10.19 -10.76 23.11
CA GLU A 62 -9.28 -11.27 22.09
C GLU A 62 -10.09 -11.80 20.90
N ILE A 63 -9.95 -11.19 19.73
CA ILE A 63 -10.59 -11.64 18.49
C ILE A 63 -9.54 -12.38 17.65
N ARG A 64 -9.72 -13.68 17.50
CA ARG A 64 -8.83 -14.57 16.74
C ARG A 64 -9.38 -14.76 15.35
N LEU A 65 -8.52 -14.54 14.36
CA LEU A 65 -8.81 -14.67 12.94
C LEU A 65 -7.79 -15.64 12.32
N PRO A 66 -7.89 -16.97 12.55
CA PRO A 66 -6.95 -17.91 11.96
C PRO A 66 -7.07 -17.94 10.43
N PRO A 67 -5.96 -18.00 9.66
CA PRO A 67 -4.55 -17.96 10.08
C PRO A 67 -3.94 -16.54 10.17
N PHE A 68 -4.74 -15.50 9.99
CA PHE A 68 -4.33 -14.11 9.78
C PHE A 68 -3.82 -13.40 11.04
N GLY A 69 -4.24 -13.82 12.22
CA GLY A 69 -3.71 -13.28 13.48
C GLY A 69 -4.75 -13.05 14.56
N VAL A 70 -4.44 -12.14 15.48
CA VAL A 70 -5.22 -11.85 16.67
C VAL A 70 -5.32 -10.33 16.88
N ILE A 71 -6.50 -9.87 17.28
CA ILE A 71 -6.76 -8.49 17.69
C ILE A 71 -7.09 -8.51 19.18
N THR A 72 -6.32 -7.80 20.00
CA THR A 72 -6.49 -7.76 21.45
C THR A 72 -6.80 -6.34 21.91
N ALA A 73 -7.77 -6.19 22.80
CA ALA A 73 -8.09 -4.91 23.44
C ALA A 73 -8.38 -5.07 24.93
N GLN A 74 -7.95 -4.10 25.73
CA GLN A 74 -8.25 -4.04 27.17
C GLN A 74 -9.64 -3.45 27.38
N THR A 75 -10.67 -4.30 27.29
CA THR A 75 -12.07 -3.85 27.23
C THR A 75 -12.74 -3.73 28.58
N HIS A 76 -12.29 -4.42 29.62
CA HIS A 76 -13.00 -4.46 30.90
C HIS A 76 -12.04 -4.66 32.07
N GLN A 77 -12.54 -4.54 33.29
CA GLN A 77 -11.77 -4.83 34.49
C GLN A 77 -12.13 -6.19 35.07
N GLY A 78 -11.13 -6.90 35.59
CA GLY A 78 -11.31 -8.19 36.27
C GLY A 78 -10.45 -9.32 35.69
N PRO A 79 -10.44 -10.49 36.34
CA PRO A 79 -9.54 -11.59 35.99
C PRO A 79 -10.13 -12.50 34.90
N LEU A 80 -10.70 -11.90 33.85
CA LEU A 80 -11.45 -12.62 32.82
C LEU A 80 -10.96 -12.21 31.43
N LYS A 81 -10.73 -13.20 30.58
CA LYS A 81 -10.49 -13.01 29.16
C LYS A 81 -11.69 -13.53 28.39
N ILE A 82 -12.21 -12.70 27.49
CA ILE A 82 -13.22 -13.07 26.51
C ILE A 82 -12.47 -13.32 25.21
N TYR A 83 -12.60 -14.50 24.62
CA TYR A 83 -12.02 -14.75 23.30
C TYR A 83 -13.09 -15.16 22.29
N LEU A 84 -12.98 -14.61 21.08
CA LEU A 84 -13.86 -14.82 19.96
C LEU A 84 -13.02 -15.36 18.79
N THR A 85 -13.23 -16.60 18.39
CA THR A 85 -12.52 -17.20 17.26
C THR A 85 -13.44 -17.24 16.04
N VAL A 86 -13.05 -16.61 14.95
CA VAL A 86 -13.73 -16.77 13.66
C VAL A 86 -13.35 -18.14 13.08
N GLU A 87 -14.32 -19.03 12.94
CA GLU A 87 -14.11 -20.40 12.44
C GLU A 87 -14.39 -20.51 10.94
N GLN A 88 -15.42 -19.82 10.44
CA GLN A 88 -15.83 -19.88 9.04
C GLN A 88 -16.47 -18.57 8.59
N ILE A 89 -16.19 -18.18 7.35
CA ILE A 89 -16.84 -17.06 6.66
C ILE A 89 -17.54 -17.65 5.43
N ASP A 90 -18.86 -17.52 5.36
CA ASP A 90 -19.65 -17.93 4.20
C ASP A 90 -19.52 -16.89 3.08
N GLY A 91 -18.70 -17.23 2.08
CA GLY A 91 -18.39 -16.35 0.95
C GLY A 91 -19.57 -16.07 0.02
N GLU A 92 -20.61 -16.91 -0.02
CA GLU A 92 -21.79 -16.67 -0.88
C GLU A 92 -22.71 -15.60 -0.27
N SER A 93 -22.95 -15.70 1.04
CA SER A 93 -23.71 -14.69 1.81
C SER A 93 -23.00 -13.32 1.84
N LEU A 94 -21.66 -13.30 1.86
CA LEU A 94 -20.88 -12.06 1.81
C LEU A 94 -20.94 -11.39 0.42
N LYS A 95 -20.85 -12.17 -0.67
CA LYS A 95 -20.90 -11.67 -2.06
C LYS A 95 -22.25 -11.06 -2.43
N ALA A 96 -23.35 -11.67 -1.98
CA ALA A 96 -24.70 -11.15 -2.22
C ALA A 96 -24.92 -9.75 -1.62
N LYS A 97 -24.26 -9.46 -0.48
CA LYS A 97 -24.40 -8.19 0.26
C LYS A 97 -23.44 -7.09 -0.17
N ILE A 98 -22.31 -7.43 -0.82
CA ILE A 98 -21.44 -6.45 -1.49
C ILE A 98 -22.14 -5.86 -2.72
N SER A 99 -23.04 -6.64 -3.35
CA SER A 99 -23.75 -6.25 -4.57
C SER A 99 -24.97 -5.35 -4.32
N ASP A 100 -25.55 -5.39 -3.12
CA ASP A 100 -26.68 -4.56 -2.69
C ASP A 100 -26.49 -4.13 -1.23
N PRO A 101 -25.78 -3.00 -0.98
CA PRO A 101 -25.38 -2.60 0.37
C PRO A 101 -26.62 -2.20 1.19
N PRO A 102 -26.95 -2.93 2.27
CA PRO A 102 -28.06 -2.56 3.13
C PRO A 102 -27.79 -1.21 3.82
N ASP A 103 -28.86 -0.50 4.19
CA ASP A 103 -28.75 0.72 4.98
C ASP A 103 -27.94 0.43 6.26
N SER A 104 -26.82 1.14 6.40
CA SER A 104 -25.85 1.00 7.50
C SER A 104 -26.50 1.03 8.89
N GLN A 105 -27.60 1.78 9.04
CA GLN A 105 -28.34 1.88 10.30
C GLN A 105 -29.18 0.64 10.59
N GLU A 106 -29.77 0.02 9.55
CA GLU A 106 -30.56 -1.20 9.71
C GLU A 106 -29.65 -2.40 10.04
N LEU A 107 -28.48 -2.48 9.41
CA LEU A 107 -27.45 -3.48 9.70
C LEU A 107 -26.96 -3.36 11.15
N MET A 108 -26.63 -2.14 11.60
CA MET A 108 -26.18 -1.88 12.97
C MET A 108 -27.22 -2.32 14.01
N ARG A 109 -28.50 -1.99 13.77
CA ARG A 109 -29.60 -2.36 14.67
C ARG A 109 -29.82 -3.87 14.74
N LYS A 110 -29.76 -4.56 13.59
CA LYS A 110 -29.87 -6.03 13.51
C LYS A 110 -28.71 -6.72 14.22
N MET A 111 -27.48 -6.24 14.04
CA MET A 111 -26.31 -6.79 14.77
C MET A 111 -26.45 -6.59 16.28
N GLN A 112 -26.84 -5.39 16.74
CA GLN A 112 -26.96 -5.08 18.16
C GLN A 112 -28.04 -5.92 18.86
N GLN A 113 -29.19 -6.16 18.21
CA GLN A 113 -30.25 -6.99 18.75
C GLN A 113 -29.86 -8.47 18.83
N SER A 114 -29.19 -8.98 17.80
CA SER A 114 -28.70 -10.36 17.76
C SER A 114 -27.64 -10.62 18.83
N ILE A 115 -26.67 -9.71 19.01
CA ILE A 115 -25.59 -9.86 20.00
C ILE A 115 -26.13 -10.03 21.41
N ASN A 116 -27.13 -9.22 21.82
CA ASN A 116 -27.69 -9.31 23.17
C ASN A 116 -28.27 -10.68 23.47
N GLU A 117 -29.06 -11.24 22.55
CA GLU A 117 -29.67 -12.56 22.75
C GLU A 117 -28.61 -13.67 22.87
N TYR A 118 -27.55 -13.60 22.07
CA TYR A 118 -26.44 -14.56 22.15
C TYR A 118 -25.66 -14.44 23.45
N VAL A 119 -25.40 -13.22 23.93
CA VAL A 119 -24.71 -12.99 25.22
C VAL A 119 -25.51 -13.61 26.37
N TYR A 120 -26.83 -13.43 26.42
CA TYR A 120 -27.67 -14.04 27.45
C TYR A 120 -27.66 -15.58 27.41
N ARG A 121 -27.80 -16.18 26.22
CA ARG A 121 -27.74 -17.63 26.05
C ARG A 121 -26.35 -18.20 26.40
N PHE A 122 -25.30 -17.49 26.04
CA PHE A 122 -23.93 -17.85 26.38
C PHE A 122 -23.70 -17.80 27.89
N ALA A 123 -24.06 -16.69 28.55
CA ALA A 123 -23.88 -16.51 29.98
C ALA A 123 -24.64 -17.57 30.80
N THR A 124 -25.91 -17.81 30.47
CA THR A 124 -26.72 -18.84 31.15
C THR A 124 -26.12 -20.24 31.00
N ARG A 125 -25.60 -20.58 29.82
CA ARG A 125 -24.88 -21.84 29.58
C ARG A 125 -23.62 -21.94 30.46
N GLN A 126 -22.83 -20.88 30.61
CA GLN A 126 -21.65 -20.90 31.49
C GLN A 126 -22.01 -21.18 32.94
N LEU A 127 -23.08 -20.54 33.44
CA LEU A 127 -23.57 -20.73 34.81
C LEU A 127 -24.03 -22.16 35.07
N ILE A 128 -24.74 -22.77 34.10
CA ILE A 128 -25.20 -24.16 34.19
C ILE A 128 -24.01 -25.12 34.22
N ILE A 129 -23.02 -24.93 33.33
CA ILE A 129 -21.82 -25.78 33.28
C ILE A 129 -21.01 -25.66 34.57
N ALA A 130 -20.78 -24.44 35.06
CA ALA A 130 -20.07 -24.18 36.30
C ALA A 130 -20.76 -24.88 37.50
N PHE A 131 -22.07 -24.74 37.59
CA PHE A 131 -22.86 -25.33 38.67
C PHE A 131 -22.86 -26.86 38.65
N ILE A 132 -23.11 -27.47 37.48
CA ILE A 132 -23.11 -28.93 37.32
C ILE A 132 -21.72 -29.51 37.61
N ALA A 133 -20.66 -28.88 37.10
CA ALA A 133 -19.29 -29.32 37.34
C ALA A 133 -18.94 -29.25 38.83
N ALA A 134 -19.22 -28.12 39.51
CA ALA A 134 -18.99 -27.99 40.93
C ALA A 134 -19.77 -29.04 41.74
N LEU A 135 -21.06 -29.23 41.46
CA LEU A 135 -21.92 -30.16 42.18
C LEU A 135 -21.44 -31.62 42.01
N LEU A 136 -21.21 -32.07 40.78
CA LEU A 136 -20.78 -33.44 40.50
C LEU A 136 -19.40 -33.73 41.08
N THR A 137 -18.43 -32.82 40.92
CA THR A 137 -17.08 -33.03 41.45
C THR A 137 -17.07 -33.07 42.98
N ILE A 138 -17.85 -32.20 43.64
CA ILE A 138 -17.99 -32.22 45.11
C ILE A 138 -18.61 -33.55 45.57
N LEU A 139 -19.68 -34.02 44.92
CA LEU A 139 -20.34 -35.28 45.26
C LEU A 139 -19.41 -36.49 45.10
N VAL A 140 -18.64 -36.55 43.99
CA VAL A 140 -17.77 -37.69 43.68
C VAL A 140 -16.55 -37.73 44.62
N ILE A 141 -15.90 -36.59 44.85
CA ILE A 141 -14.64 -36.54 45.64
C ILE A 141 -14.91 -36.60 47.14
N TRP A 142 -15.83 -35.75 47.63
CA TRP A 142 -16.05 -35.58 49.07
C TRP A 142 -17.16 -36.47 49.63
N ARG A 143 -17.97 -37.10 48.76
CA ARG A 143 -19.04 -38.05 49.13
C ARG A 143 -19.92 -37.57 50.28
N CYS A 144 -20.22 -36.27 50.26
CA CYS A 144 -21.01 -35.61 51.30
C CYS A 144 -22.53 -35.70 51.01
N ARG A 145 -23.35 -35.23 51.95
CA ARG A 145 -24.81 -35.16 51.76
C ARG A 145 -25.14 -34.21 50.60
N PHE A 146 -26.15 -34.57 49.80
CA PHE A 146 -26.57 -33.79 48.62
C PHE A 146 -26.82 -32.31 48.93
N ILE A 147 -27.49 -32.00 50.04
CA ILE A 147 -27.78 -30.61 50.46
C ILE A 147 -26.48 -29.82 50.71
N SER A 148 -25.46 -30.44 51.32
CA SER A 148 -24.18 -29.77 51.57
C SER A 148 -23.42 -29.50 50.28
N ALA A 149 -23.43 -30.45 49.33
CA ALA A 149 -22.84 -30.25 48.01
C ALA A 149 -23.56 -29.15 47.22
N LEU A 150 -24.89 -29.11 47.31
CA LEU A 150 -25.73 -28.10 46.67
C LEU A 150 -25.41 -26.69 47.18
N LEU A 151 -25.36 -26.50 48.51
CA LEU A 151 -25.01 -25.20 49.10
C LEU A 151 -23.61 -24.73 48.67
N GLN A 152 -22.64 -25.64 48.64
CA GLN A 152 -21.27 -25.32 48.20
C GLN A 152 -21.21 -24.96 46.72
N ALA A 153 -21.91 -25.69 45.85
CA ALA A 153 -22.02 -25.38 44.43
C ALA A 153 -22.70 -24.02 44.18
N LEU A 154 -23.72 -23.67 44.98
CA LEU A 154 -24.35 -22.33 44.94
C LEU A 154 -23.38 -21.22 45.37
N ILE A 155 -22.57 -21.45 46.40
CA ILE A 155 -21.53 -20.49 46.82
C ILE A 155 -20.48 -20.32 45.71
N VAL A 156 -20.01 -21.41 45.10
CA VAL A 156 -19.09 -21.35 43.96
C VAL A 156 -19.69 -20.54 42.80
N LEU A 157 -20.96 -20.79 42.48
CA LEU A 157 -21.67 -20.05 41.44
C LEU A 157 -21.73 -18.55 41.76
N ALA A 158 -22.10 -18.19 42.99
CA ALA A 158 -22.16 -16.80 43.44
C ALA A 158 -20.78 -16.10 43.40
N VAL A 159 -19.70 -16.82 43.69
CA VAL A 159 -18.33 -16.27 43.60
C VAL A 159 -17.91 -16.05 42.16
N LEU A 160 -18.30 -16.93 41.22
CA LEU A 160 -17.95 -16.80 39.81
C LEU A 160 -18.80 -15.76 39.06
N THR A 161 -20.03 -15.49 39.51
CA THR A 161 -20.89 -14.46 38.88
C THR A 161 -20.42 -13.05 39.16
N VAL A 162 -19.83 -12.78 40.33
CA VAL A 162 -19.33 -11.45 40.73
C VAL A 162 -18.35 -10.85 39.70
N PRO A 163 -17.22 -11.52 39.33
CA PRO A 163 -16.29 -10.98 38.35
C PRO A 163 -16.90 -10.88 36.94
N ALA A 164 -17.84 -11.77 36.58
CA ALA A 164 -18.53 -11.70 35.29
C ALA A 164 -19.45 -10.47 35.20
N ILE A 165 -20.21 -10.17 36.26
CA ILE A 165 -21.04 -8.96 36.35
C ILE A 165 -20.16 -7.71 36.32
N TYR A 166 -19.03 -7.73 37.02
CA TYR A 166 -18.08 -6.62 37.02
C TYR A 166 -17.47 -6.36 35.64
N ALA A 167 -17.10 -7.43 34.91
CA ALA A 167 -16.62 -7.35 33.54
C ALA A 167 -17.66 -6.71 32.60
N VAL A 168 -18.94 -7.10 32.72
CA VAL A 168 -20.03 -6.54 31.89
C VAL A 168 -20.25 -5.05 32.19
N ASN A 169 -20.24 -4.65 33.46
CA ASN A 169 -20.47 -3.25 33.85
C ASN A 169 -19.30 -2.31 33.51
N THR A 170 -18.08 -2.85 33.38
CA THR A 170 -16.88 -2.08 33.05
C THR A 170 -16.47 -2.21 31.57
N TYR A 171 -17.32 -2.83 30.75
CA TYR A 171 -17.01 -3.08 29.35
C TYR A 171 -17.04 -1.80 28.53
N ASP A 172 -15.89 -1.44 27.94
CA ASP A 172 -15.71 -0.31 27.05
C ASP A 172 -15.47 -0.78 25.60
N PRO A 173 -16.46 -0.61 24.70
CA PRO A 173 -16.29 -0.89 23.27
C PRO A 173 -15.25 0.01 22.60
N GLN A 174 -14.97 1.20 23.15
CA GLN A 174 -14.04 2.17 22.57
C GLN A 174 -12.59 1.70 22.65
N ALA A 175 -12.26 0.73 23.51
CA ALA A 175 -10.93 0.14 23.59
C ALA A 175 -10.46 -0.49 22.26
N PHE A 176 -11.38 -0.83 21.34
CA PHE A 176 -11.05 -1.29 19.99
C PHE A 176 -10.64 -0.18 19.02
N LYS A 177 -10.57 1.09 19.46
CA LYS A 177 -9.98 2.18 18.67
C LYS A 177 -8.46 2.10 18.64
N GLU A 178 -7.84 1.60 19.70
CA GLU A 178 -6.39 1.41 19.82
C GLU A 178 -6.08 -0.05 20.20
N PRO A 179 -6.45 -1.04 19.37
CA PRO A 179 -6.21 -2.44 19.69
C PRO A 179 -4.76 -2.84 19.36
N GLU A 180 -4.29 -3.88 20.02
CA GLU A 180 -3.03 -4.53 19.71
C GLU A 180 -3.26 -5.60 18.63
N TYR A 181 -2.51 -5.52 17.53
CA TYR A 181 -2.58 -6.47 16.44
C TYR A 181 -1.37 -7.40 16.45
N GLU A 182 -1.62 -8.70 16.37
CA GLU A 182 -0.58 -9.72 16.23
C GLU A 182 -0.81 -10.56 14.96
N GLY A 183 0.27 -10.91 14.25
CA GLY A 183 0.21 -11.70 13.01
C GLY A 183 0.10 -10.84 11.74
N VAL A 184 -0.36 -11.45 10.64
CA VAL A 184 -0.47 -10.82 9.32
C VAL A 184 -1.40 -9.60 9.35
N ILE A 185 -2.44 -9.64 10.18
CA ILE A 185 -3.37 -8.51 10.36
C ILE A 185 -2.73 -7.27 11.00
N GLY A 186 -1.52 -7.38 11.56
CA GLY A 186 -0.76 -6.23 12.04
C GLY A 186 -0.42 -5.20 10.97
N MET A 187 -0.50 -5.57 9.68
CA MET A 187 -0.32 -4.65 8.55
C MET A 187 -1.61 -3.91 8.15
N ALA A 188 -2.79 -4.35 8.63
CA ALA A 188 -4.07 -3.79 8.22
C ALA A 188 -4.27 -2.30 8.59
N PRO A 189 -3.85 -1.83 9.79
CA PRO A 189 -3.95 -0.41 10.13
C PRO A 189 -3.21 0.48 9.14
N SER A 190 -1.99 0.10 8.73
CA SER A 190 -1.19 0.86 7.77
C SER A 190 -1.87 0.97 6.40
N VAL A 191 -2.61 -0.06 5.97
CA VAL A 191 -3.36 -0.06 4.70
C VAL A 191 -4.60 0.84 4.79
N ILE A 192 -5.33 0.80 5.91
CA ILE A 192 -6.52 1.65 6.12
C ILE A 192 -6.11 3.11 6.28
N GLU A 193 -5.05 3.36 7.06
CA GLU A 193 -4.45 4.68 7.21
C GLU A 193 -4.03 5.20 5.85
N PHE A 194 -3.27 4.42 5.06
CA PHE A 194 -2.91 4.73 3.67
C PHE A 194 -4.12 5.10 2.80
N ALA A 195 -5.23 4.35 2.85
CA ALA A 195 -6.41 4.67 2.06
C ALA A 195 -7.07 6.01 2.49
N SER A 196 -7.09 6.30 3.80
CA SER A 196 -7.70 7.52 4.34
C SER A 196 -6.81 8.77 4.22
N SER A 197 -5.51 8.63 4.45
CA SER A 197 -4.51 9.69 4.35
C SER A 197 -4.24 10.03 2.88
N SER A 198 -4.11 9.02 2.01
CA SER A 198 -3.89 9.27 0.58
C SER A 198 -5.00 10.11 -0.05
N LEU A 199 -6.26 9.96 0.38
CA LEU A 199 -7.38 10.77 -0.12
C LEU A 199 -7.31 12.22 0.37
N ASN A 200 -7.02 12.44 1.66
CA ASN A 200 -6.89 13.78 2.24
C ASN A 200 -5.63 14.51 1.74
N ASP A 201 -4.52 13.80 1.62
CA ASP A 201 -3.24 14.31 1.12
C ASP A 201 -3.31 14.57 -0.39
N LEU A 202 -4.04 13.77 -1.17
CA LEU A 202 -4.32 14.10 -2.58
C LEU A 202 -5.10 15.42 -2.70
N GLU A 203 -6.06 15.68 -1.82
CA GLU A 203 -6.87 16.90 -1.90
C GLU A 203 -6.04 18.15 -1.54
N LEU A 204 -5.19 18.04 -0.52
CA LEU A 204 -4.20 19.06 -0.13
C LEU A 204 -3.15 19.30 -1.21
N VAL A 205 -2.57 18.23 -1.77
CA VAL A 205 -1.56 18.31 -2.83
C VAL A 205 -2.17 18.83 -4.14
N LYS A 206 -3.40 18.44 -4.48
CA LYS A 206 -4.12 18.96 -5.66
C LYS A 206 -4.43 20.45 -5.51
N GLN A 207 -4.82 20.92 -4.31
CA GLN A 207 -5.01 22.34 -4.06
C GLN A 207 -3.69 23.12 -4.12
N ASN A 208 -2.63 22.60 -3.51
CA ASN A 208 -1.31 23.24 -3.51
C ASN A 208 -0.65 23.24 -4.90
N THR A 209 -0.74 22.14 -5.65
CA THR A 209 -0.21 22.04 -7.02
C THR A 209 -0.94 22.98 -7.97
N ASN A 210 -2.28 23.06 -7.90
CA ASN A 210 -3.04 24.00 -8.73
C ASN A 210 -2.70 25.47 -8.40
N LEU A 211 -2.50 25.82 -7.13
CA LEU A 211 -2.13 27.17 -6.71
C LEU A 211 -0.69 27.53 -7.09
N ILE A 212 0.27 26.61 -6.93
CA ILE A 212 1.67 26.81 -7.26
C ILE A 212 1.84 26.92 -8.78
N VAL A 213 1.21 26.04 -9.55
CA VAL A 213 1.35 26.05 -11.01
C VAL A 213 0.56 27.21 -11.65
N ALA A 214 -0.59 27.61 -11.09
CA ALA A 214 -1.29 28.82 -11.53
C ALA A 214 -0.48 30.10 -11.27
N ASN A 215 0.28 30.16 -10.18
CA ASN A 215 1.18 31.27 -9.87
C ASN A 215 2.43 31.28 -10.78
N LEU A 216 2.96 30.11 -11.14
CA LEU A 216 4.07 29.99 -12.10
C LEU A 216 3.67 30.35 -13.54
N LYS A 217 2.44 30.04 -13.96
CA LYS A 217 1.90 30.49 -15.25
C LYS A 217 1.88 32.02 -15.36
N ARG A 218 1.63 32.74 -14.26
CA ARG A 218 1.69 34.21 -14.23
C ARG A 218 3.12 34.74 -14.37
N LEU A 219 4.13 34.00 -13.93
CA LEU A 219 5.54 34.39 -14.12
C LEU A 219 6.05 34.15 -15.55
N PHE A 220 5.52 33.13 -16.26
CA PHE A 220 6.08 32.69 -17.54
C PHE A 220 5.14 32.75 -18.75
N THR A 221 3.98 33.42 -18.64
CA THR A 221 3.31 33.99 -19.84
C THR A 221 4.26 34.94 -20.60
N ASN A 222 5.36 35.38 -19.96
CA ASN A 222 6.47 36.13 -20.56
C ASN A 222 7.58 35.26 -21.21
N ALA A 223 7.59 33.92 -21.04
CA ALA A 223 8.63 33.06 -21.63
C ALA A 223 8.27 32.47 -23.00
N ASP A 224 6.98 32.31 -23.34
CA ASP A 224 6.58 32.16 -24.74
C ASP A 224 7.01 33.41 -25.54
N SER A 225 7.13 34.58 -24.90
CA SER A 225 7.66 35.82 -25.49
C SER A 225 9.18 35.81 -25.72
N LEU A 226 9.95 35.01 -24.96
CA LEU A 226 11.42 34.93 -25.09
C LEU A 226 11.86 33.99 -26.23
N LEU A 227 11.06 32.97 -26.56
CA LEU A 227 11.27 32.16 -27.79
C LEU A 227 10.96 32.95 -29.07
N VAL A 228 10.19 34.04 -28.96
CA VAL A 228 9.80 34.92 -30.09
C VAL A 228 10.89 35.95 -30.45
N MET A 229 12.03 35.98 -29.74
CA MET A 229 13.10 36.97 -29.98
C MET A 229 14.16 36.53 -31.00
N ALA A 230 14.04 35.34 -31.61
CA ALA A 230 14.91 34.90 -32.72
C ALA A 230 14.13 35.02 -34.05
N ALA A 231 14.59 35.93 -34.91
CA ALA A 231 14.29 36.15 -36.33
C ALA A 231 12.93 35.64 -36.90
N PRO A 232 12.05 36.53 -37.42
CA PRO A 232 10.71 36.18 -37.92
C PRO A 232 10.62 35.30 -39.18
N GLU A 233 11.73 34.94 -39.84
CA GLU A 233 11.69 34.49 -41.24
C GLU A 233 11.59 32.96 -41.44
N GLU A 234 11.83 32.11 -40.43
CA GLU A 234 11.65 30.64 -40.56
C GLU A 234 11.15 29.98 -39.26
N GLN A 235 9.92 30.25 -38.85
CA GLN A 235 9.37 29.68 -37.61
C GLN A 235 8.95 28.21 -37.78
N LYS A 236 9.90 27.27 -37.70
CA LYS A 236 9.56 25.89 -37.35
C LYS A 236 9.09 25.87 -35.88
N LYS A 237 7.81 25.56 -35.67
CA LYS A 237 7.20 25.50 -34.32
C LYS A 237 7.91 24.42 -33.48
N ALA A 238 8.46 24.81 -32.33
CA ALA A 238 9.05 23.87 -31.39
C ALA A 238 7.97 22.95 -30.76
N VAL A 239 8.27 21.66 -30.71
CA VAL A 239 7.48 20.62 -30.06
C VAL A 239 7.89 20.55 -28.59
N LYS A 240 6.91 20.61 -27.69
CA LYS A 240 7.11 20.54 -26.24
C LYS A 240 6.88 19.11 -25.76
N VAL A 241 7.92 18.45 -25.27
CA VAL A 241 7.88 17.05 -24.82
C VAL A 241 8.12 17.00 -23.32
N LEU A 242 7.17 16.44 -22.57
CA LEU A 242 7.36 16.18 -21.14
C LEU A 242 8.10 14.85 -20.95
N LEU A 243 9.23 14.87 -20.24
CA LEU A 243 10.03 13.71 -19.90
C LEU A 243 9.85 13.39 -18.42
N VAL A 244 9.40 12.18 -18.12
CA VAL A 244 9.18 11.65 -16.76
C VAL A 244 9.57 10.18 -16.67
N GLY A 245 9.68 9.67 -15.45
CA GLY A 245 9.99 8.27 -15.15
C GLY A 245 9.88 7.99 -13.66
N ASP A 246 10.05 6.72 -13.28
CA ASP A 246 10.23 6.28 -11.91
C ASP A 246 9.08 6.73 -10.99
N LEU A 247 7.84 6.41 -11.41
CA LEU A 247 6.59 6.79 -10.74
C LEU A 247 6.29 5.92 -9.51
N HIS A 248 6.66 4.64 -9.53
CA HIS A 248 6.56 3.70 -8.38
C HIS A 248 5.21 3.72 -7.65
N SER A 249 4.12 3.64 -8.42
CA SER A 249 2.74 3.62 -7.92
C SER A 249 2.35 4.88 -7.12
N ASN A 250 3.08 5.99 -7.25
CA ASN A 250 2.85 7.19 -6.45
C ASN A 250 1.73 8.07 -7.06
N PRO A 251 0.57 8.22 -6.39
CA PRO A 251 -0.56 8.93 -6.98
C PRO A 251 -0.38 10.46 -7.00
N VAL A 252 0.46 11.02 -6.11
CA VAL A 252 0.87 12.44 -6.20
C VAL A 252 1.70 12.67 -7.46
N GLY A 253 2.54 11.70 -7.82
CA GLY A 253 3.31 11.74 -9.06
C GLY A 253 2.44 11.86 -10.31
N ILE A 254 1.32 11.13 -10.36
CA ILE A 254 0.36 11.19 -11.47
C ILE A 254 -0.23 12.60 -11.61
N GLU A 255 -0.65 13.22 -10.50
CA GLU A 255 -1.18 14.59 -10.52
C GLU A 255 -0.09 15.63 -10.83
N PHE A 256 1.16 15.41 -10.42
CA PHE A 256 2.30 16.22 -10.81
C PHE A 256 2.56 16.17 -12.33
N ILE A 257 2.56 14.97 -12.93
CA ILE A 257 2.69 14.78 -14.38
C ILE A 257 1.54 15.48 -15.11
N LYS A 258 0.31 15.22 -14.68
CA LYS A 258 -0.92 15.80 -15.25
C LYS A 258 -0.89 17.33 -15.22
N SER A 259 -0.60 17.90 -14.05
CA SER A 259 -0.53 19.35 -13.86
C SER A 259 0.57 19.96 -14.70
N THR A 260 1.75 19.33 -14.76
CA THR A 260 2.86 19.79 -15.59
C THR A 260 2.49 19.76 -17.07
N ALA A 261 1.96 18.64 -17.56
CA ALA A 261 1.57 18.46 -18.95
C ALA A 261 0.51 19.49 -19.39
N GLN A 262 -0.49 19.75 -18.53
CA GLN A 262 -1.55 20.73 -18.80
C GLN A 262 -1.02 22.17 -18.80
N ASN A 263 -0.19 22.54 -17.82
CA ASN A 263 0.23 23.91 -17.64
C ASN A 263 1.34 24.34 -18.61
N PHE A 264 2.26 23.45 -18.95
CA PHE A 264 3.25 23.70 -20.02
C PHE A 264 2.68 23.48 -21.42
N ARG A 265 1.44 22.97 -21.51
CA ARG A 265 0.74 22.64 -22.77
C ARG A 265 1.61 21.77 -23.67
N VAL A 266 2.17 20.71 -23.11
CA VAL A 266 3.04 19.80 -23.86
C VAL A 266 2.27 19.09 -24.96
N ASP A 267 2.96 18.77 -26.05
CA ASP A 267 2.37 18.08 -27.20
C ASP A 267 2.20 16.58 -26.91
N PHE A 268 3.19 15.97 -26.26
CA PHE A 268 3.15 14.57 -25.79
C PHE A 268 4.11 14.35 -24.61
N ILE A 269 4.02 13.16 -24.01
CA ILE A 269 4.82 12.74 -22.85
C ILE A 269 5.69 11.54 -23.26
N ILE A 270 6.93 11.49 -22.78
CA ILE A 270 7.78 10.31 -22.79
C ILE A 270 7.94 9.85 -21.34
N ASN A 271 7.57 8.60 -21.07
CA ASN A 271 7.72 7.96 -19.78
C ASN A 271 8.77 6.85 -19.88
N THR A 272 9.84 6.95 -19.09
CA THR A 272 11.00 6.05 -19.14
C THR A 272 10.82 4.76 -18.36
N GLY A 273 9.66 4.51 -17.74
CA GLY A 273 9.39 3.25 -17.03
C GLY A 273 9.35 3.39 -15.52
N ASP A 274 9.24 2.24 -14.85
CA ASP A 274 9.02 2.06 -13.42
C ASP A 274 7.73 2.78 -12.96
N LEU A 275 6.61 2.37 -13.56
CA LEU A 275 5.29 2.85 -13.17
C LEU A 275 4.85 2.31 -11.82
N THR A 276 5.30 1.10 -11.47
CA THR A 276 4.97 0.40 -10.22
C THR A 276 6.20 0.02 -9.42
N ASP A 277 6.06 -0.27 -8.12
CA ASP A 277 7.19 -0.58 -7.24
C ASP A 277 7.48 -2.09 -7.18
N LEU A 278 6.45 -2.94 -7.24
CA LEU A 278 6.62 -4.41 -7.19
C LEU A 278 6.28 -5.11 -8.51
N GLY A 279 5.71 -4.41 -9.50
CA GLY A 279 5.29 -5.00 -10.78
C GLY A 279 4.13 -5.98 -10.64
N THR A 280 3.33 -5.87 -9.57
CA THR A 280 2.27 -6.85 -9.28
C THR A 280 0.95 -6.51 -9.95
N ALA A 281 0.12 -7.52 -10.22
CA ALA A 281 -1.23 -7.31 -10.77
C ALA A 281 -2.11 -6.43 -9.87
N THR A 282 -1.90 -6.45 -8.55
CA THR A 282 -2.64 -5.60 -7.60
C THR A 282 -2.24 -4.12 -7.69
N GLU A 283 -1.00 -3.81 -8.10
CA GLU A 283 -0.56 -2.43 -8.32
C GLU A 283 -1.06 -1.84 -9.63
N ALA A 284 -1.52 -2.66 -10.58
CA ALA A 284 -2.05 -2.19 -11.86
C ALA A 284 -3.20 -1.19 -11.68
N GLU A 285 -4.00 -1.32 -10.61
CA GLU A 285 -5.07 -0.37 -10.29
C GLU A 285 -4.54 1.03 -9.93
N SER A 286 -3.37 1.11 -9.30
CA SER A 286 -2.77 2.38 -8.87
C SER A 286 -2.37 3.27 -10.04
N ILE A 287 -2.10 2.67 -11.20
CA ILE A 287 -1.68 3.37 -12.42
C ILE A 287 -2.84 3.69 -13.36
N ASN A 288 -4.07 3.24 -13.08
CA ASN A 288 -5.26 3.57 -13.88
C ASN A 288 -5.52 5.08 -13.96
N ALA A 289 -5.13 5.84 -12.93
CA ALA A 289 -5.27 7.30 -12.94
C ALA A 289 -4.42 7.99 -14.03
N LEU A 290 -3.43 7.30 -14.60
CA LEU A 290 -2.69 7.77 -15.78
C LEU A 290 -3.62 7.97 -17.00
N GLU A 291 -4.74 7.23 -17.08
CA GLU A 291 -5.75 7.44 -18.13
C GLU A 291 -6.35 8.85 -18.09
N THR A 292 -6.33 9.52 -16.93
CA THR A 292 -6.86 10.88 -16.78
C THR A 292 -5.94 11.95 -17.37
N ILE A 293 -4.71 11.57 -17.75
CA ILE A 293 -3.75 12.43 -18.42
C ILE A 293 -4.07 12.40 -19.92
N ASN A 294 -4.87 13.37 -20.37
CA ASN A 294 -5.35 13.50 -21.75
C ASN A 294 -4.25 14.01 -22.72
N LYS A 295 -3.12 13.30 -22.79
CA LYS A 295 -1.99 13.56 -23.70
C LYS A 295 -1.41 12.25 -24.21
N PRO A 296 -0.98 12.17 -25.48
CA PRO A 296 -0.27 11.00 -25.99
C PRO A 296 0.98 10.72 -25.13
N GLN A 297 1.21 9.46 -24.80
CA GLN A 297 2.34 9.02 -23.98
C GLN A 297 3.10 7.90 -24.70
N LEU A 298 4.39 8.13 -24.94
CA LEU A 298 5.31 7.08 -25.37
C LEU A 298 5.95 6.48 -24.13
N PHE A 299 5.87 5.17 -23.99
CA PHE A 299 6.28 4.47 -22.78
C PHE A 299 7.32 3.39 -23.08
N VAL A 300 8.37 3.34 -22.27
CA VAL A 300 9.34 2.25 -22.22
C VAL A 300 9.22 1.57 -20.86
N ALA A 301 9.13 0.24 -20.85
CA ALA A 301 9.05 -0.51 -19.61
C ALA A 301 10.39 -0.47 -18.86
N GLY A 302 10.33 -0.16 -17.56
CA GLY A 302 11.46 -0.26 -16.64
C GLY A 302 11.61 -1.65 -16.05
N ASN A 303 12.59 -1.82 -15.15
CA ASN A 303 12.85 -3.11 -14.53
C ASN A 303 11.78 -3.49 -13.48
N HIS A 304 10.93 -2.55 -13.06
CA HIS A 304 9.77 -2.82 -12.18
C HIS A 304 8.44 -2.98 -12.95
N ASP A 305 8.44 -2.80 -14.27
CA ASP A 305 7.23 -2.95 -15.09
C ASP A 305 7.14 -4.36 -15.66
N SER A 306 6.39 -5.22 -14.99
CA SER A 306 6.15 -6.60 -15.43
C SER A 306 5.32 -6.69 -16.72
N PRO A 307 5.29 -7.86 -17.39
CA PRO A 307 4.40 -8.08 -18.53
C PRO A 307 2.92 -7.75 -18.25
N GLU A 308 2.45 -7.95 -17.03
CA GLU A 308 1.12 -7.58 -16.58
C GLU A 308 0.90 -6.05 -16.55
N ILE A 309 1.88 -5.29 -16.07
CA ILE A 309 1.85 -3.82 -16.09
C ILE A 309 1.87 -3.31 -17.53
N ILE A 310 2.77 -3.85 -18.35
CA ILE A 310 2.86 -3.50 -19.78
C ILE A 310 1.53 -3.76 -20.48
N LYS A 311 0.89 -4.90 -20.21
CA LYS A 311 -0.42 -5.25 -20.77
C LYS A 311 -1.51 -4.26 -20.34
N THR A 312 -1.53 -3.88 -19.06
CA THR A 312 -2.47 -2.88 -18.53
C THR A 312 -2.30 -1.54 -19.25
N VAL A 313 -1.07 -1.03 -19.31
CA VAL A 313 -0.75 0.25 -19.95
C VAL A 313 -1.03 0.22 -21.45
N SER A 314 -0.80 -0.91 -22.12
CA SER A 314 -1.14 -1.10 -23.53
C SER A 314 -2.65 -1.03 -23.81
N GLY A 315 -3.48 -1.17 -22.77
CA GLY A 315 -4.92 -1.01 -22.87
C GLY A 315 -5.39 0.44 -22.82
N PHE A 316 -4.53 1.39 -22.42
CA PHE A 316 -4.87 2.80 -22.33
C PHE A 316 -4.73 3.48 -23.71
N ASP A 317 -5.80 4.13 -24.18
CA ASP A 317 -5.87 4.71 -25.53
C ASP A 317 -4.76 5.74 -25.82
N GLN A 318 -4.29 6.47 -24.81
CA GLN A 318 -3.25 7.48 -24.98
C GLN A 318 -1.82 6.91 -24.93
N PHE A 319 -1.63 5.66 -24.52
CA PHE A 319 -0.31 5.06 -24.36
C PHE A 319 0.12 4.31 -25.61
N ARG A 320 1.39 4.46 -25.96
CA ARG A 320 2.06 3.61 -26.93
C ARG A 320 3.33 3.05 -26.31
N VAL A 321 3.30 1.75 -26.03
CA VAL A 321 4.47 1.01 -25.54
C VAL A 321 5.47 0.84 -26.67
N MET A 322 6.71 1.28 -26.44
CA MET A 322 7.80 1.22 -27.41
C MET A 322 8.63 -0.04 -27.21
N ASN A 323 8.94 -0.73 -28.30
CA ASN A 323 9.73 -1.95 -28.29
C ASN A 323 10.63 -2.06 -29.53
N GLY A 324 11.45 -1.03 -29.73
CA GLY A 324 12.49 -0.97 -30.75
C GLY A 324 12.03 -0.51 -32.13
N GLU A 325 10.75 -0.16 -32.31
CA GLU A 325 10.25 0.42 -33.55
C GLU A 325 10.46 1.93 -33.63
N MET A 326 10.56 2.45 -34.86
CA MET A 326 10.58 3.89 -35.12
C MET A 326 9.15 4.45 -35.09
N ILE A 327 8.88 5.35 -34.16
CA ILE A 327 7.61 6.06 -34.00
C ILE A 327 7.77 7.50 -34.48
N THR A 328 6.84 8.00 -35.29
CA THR A 328 6.80 9.43 -35.64
C THR A 328 5.63 10.11 -34.94
N ILE A 329 5.91 11.14 -34.13
CA ILE A 329 4.91 11.93 -33.41
C ILE A 329 5.29 13.42 -33.46
N SER A 330 4.34 14.28 -33.83
CA SER A 330 4.58 15.73 -33.98
C SER A 330 5.78 16.08 -34.88
N GLY A 331 6.10 15.23 -35.86
CA GLY A 331 7.25 15.37 -36.75
C GLY A 331 8.58 14.88 -36.18
N LEU A 332 8.63 14.43 -34.93
CA LEU A 332 9.81 13.84 -34.31
C LEU A 332 9.81 12.32 -34.46
N LYS A 333 10.98 11.74 -34.71
CA LYS A 333 11.26 10.31 -34.75
C LYS A 333 11.78 9.83 -33.40
N VAL A 334 11.03 8.93 -32.77
CA VAL A 334 11.30 8.39 -31.44
C VAL A 334 11.51 6.88 -31.53
N MET A 335 12.52 6.37 -30.85
CA MET A 335 12.70 4.93 -30.60
C MET A 335 12.81 4.70 -29.10
N GLY A 336 12.20 3.62 -28.62
CA GLY A 336 12.28 3.22 -27.23
C GLY A 336 12.58 1.73 -27.09
N PHE A 337 13.40 1.35 -26.11
CA PHE A 337 13.74 -0.05 -25.84
C PHE A 337 13.52 -0.37 -24.36
N PRO A 338 12.69 -1.39 -24.04
CA PRO A 338 12.41 -1.79 -22.65
C PRO A 338 13.65 -2.28 -21.94
N ASP A 339 13.67 -2.15 -20.60
CA ASP A 339 14.72 -2.79 -19.81
C ASP A 339 14.68 -4.32 -20.02
N PRO A 340 15.82 -4.99 -20.20
CA PRO A 340 15.85 -6.45 -20.35
C PRO A 340 15.14 -7.20 -19.20
N LEU A 341 15.08 -6.63 -17.99
CA LEU A 341 14.38 -7.21 -16.86
C LEU A 341 12.85 -7.10 -16.94
N SER A 342 12.30 -6.20 -17.75
CA SER A 342 10.84 -6.03 -17.88
C SER A 342 10.14 -7.25 -18.50
N GLY A 343 10.91 -8.12 -19.16
CA GLY A 343 10.42 -9.36 -19.76
C GLY A 343 10.43 -10.57 -18.83
N ILE A 344 10.94 -10.43 -17.60
CA ILE A 344 11.09 -11.51 -16.61
C ILE A 344 10.56 -11.07 -15.23
N THR A 345 10.58 -11.97 -14.25
CA THR A 345 10.01 -11.70 -12.92
C THR A 345 11.02 -11.02 -11.99
N GLU A 346 12.32 -11.13 -12.27
CA GLU A 346 13.35 -10.44 -11.50
C GLU A 346 13.37 -8.94 -11.79
N VAL A 347 13.27 -8.13 -10.74
CA VAL A 347 13.37 -6.66 -10.84
C VAL A 347 14.80 -6.14 -10.63
N LYS A 348 15.78 -7.03 -10.38
CA LYS A 348 17.20 -6.69 -10.19
C LYS A 348 18.12 -7.76 -10.76
N TYR A 349 19.26 -7.33 -11.28
CA TYR A 349 20.34 -8.23 -11.71
C TYR A 349 21.02 -8.91 -10.50
N ASN A 350 21.49 -10.15 -10.67
CA ASN A 350 22.07 -10.91 -9.55
C ASN A 350 23.42 -10.34 -9.09
N ASN A 351 24.18 -9.76 -10.02
CA ASN A 351 25.44 -9.11 -9.74
C ASN A 351 25.80 -8.06 -10.82
N ASN A 352 26.83 -7.26 -10.53
CA ASN A 352 27.27 -6.17 -11.40
C ASN A 352 27.89 -6.66 -12.73
N GLU A 353 28.57 -7.80 -12.75
CA GLU A 353 29.22 -8.33 -13.96
C GLU A 353 28.18 -8.80 -14.98
N GLU A 354 27.14 -9.49 -14.51
CA GLU A 354 25.98 -9.90 -15.30
C GLU A 354 25.26 -8.68 -15.89
N SER A 355 24.98 -7.68 -15.05
CA SER A 355 24.36 -6.42 -15.49
C SER A 355 25.18 -5.76 -16.60
N GLN A 356 26.51 -5.64 -16.44
CA GLN A 356 27.38 -5.06 -17.46
C GLN A 356 27.35 -5.83 -18.78
N LEU A 357 27.39 -7.17 -18.73
CA LEU A 357 27.33 -8.01 -19.92
C LEU A 357 26.01 -7.87 -20.67
N ILE A 358 24.88 -7.85 -19.93
CA ILE A 358 23.55 -7.67 -20.51
C ILE A 358 23.43 -6.29 -21.14
N MET A 359 23.85 -5.23 -20.43
CA MET A 359 23.82 -3.86 -20.94
C MET A 359 24.68 -3.70 -22.21
N ALA A 360 25.88 -4.29 -22.26
CA ALA A 360 26.75 -4.21 -23.43
C ALA A 360 26.14 -4.92 -24.66
N LYS A 361 25.52 -6.08 -24.46
CA LYS A 361 24.77 -6.78 -25.52
C LYS A 361 23.60 -5.95 -26.01
N GLU A 362 22.88 -5.33 -25.09
CA GLU A 362 21.72 -4.49 -25.41
C GLU A 362 22.12 -3.22 -26.16
N ALA A 363 23.20 -2.55 -25.76
CA ALA A 363 23.75 -1.41 -26.49
C ALA A 363 24.12 -1.78 -27.93
N ALA A 364 24.76 -2.93 -28.14
CA ALA A 364 25.09 -3.43 -29.47
C ALA A 364 23.83 -3.72 -30.32
N ARG A 365 22.81 -4.33 -29.70
CA ARG A 365 21.52 -4.60 -30.35
C ARG A 365 20.83 -3.30 -30.78
N ILE A 366 20.74 -2.32 -29.87
CA ILE A 366 20.12 -1.03 -30.15
C ILE A 366 20.87 -0.30 -31.27
N LYS A 367 22.20 -0.25 -31.23
CA LYS A 367 23.02 0.34 -32.31
C LYS A 367 22.73 -0.34 -33.65
N GLY A 368 22.65 -1.67 -33.69
CA GLY A 368 22.32 -2.41 -34.90
C GLY A 368 20.90 -2.14 -35.45
N GLU A 369 19.91 -1.90 -34.59
CA GLU A 369 18.56 -1.50 -35.04
C GLU A 369 18.54 -0.05 -35.54
N ILE A 370 19.26 0.86 -34.89
CA ILE A 370 19.40 2.25 -35.33
C ILE A 370 20.11 2.33 -36.69
N GLU A 371 21.12 1.49 -36.93
CA GLU A 371 21.77 1.39 -38.24
C GLU A 371 20.79 0.97 -39.35
N LYS A 372 19.83 0.10 -39.04
CA LYS A 372 18.82 -0.39 -40.00
C LYS A 372 17.70 0.62 -40.25
N LEU A 373 17.18 1.22 -39.18
CA LEU A 373 15.98 2.08 -39.22
C LEU A 373 16.31 3.56 -39.40
N GLY A 374 17.56 3.95 -39.19
CA GLY A 374 18.05 5.32 -39.21
C GLY A 374 18.11 5.93 -37.82
N ARG A 375 18.89 7.01 -37.71
CA ARG A 375 19.10 7.75 -36.45
C ARG A 375 17.79 8.42 -35.97
N PRO A 376 17.29 8.12 -34.75
CA PRO A 376 16.15 8.81 -34.17
C PRO A 376 16.49 10.24 -33.71
N ASP A 377 15.48 11.11 -33.63
CA ASP A 377 15.61 12.40 -32.95
C ASP A 377 15.69 12.17 -31.42
N ILE A 378 14.85 11.25 -30.90
CA ILE A 378 14.82 10.88 -29.49
C ILE A 378 14.99 9.36 -29.31
N LEU A 379 15.95 8.95 -28.50
CA LEU A 379 16.12 7.57 -28.05
C LEU A 379 15.74 7.45 -26.57
N VAL A 380 14.94 6.45 -26.23
CA VAL A 380 14.43 6.24 -24.87
C VAL A 380 14.85 4.84 -24.39
N VAL A 381 15.47 4.78 -23.23
CA VAL A 381 15.81 3.52 -22.54
C VAL A 381 15.54 3.70 -21.06
N HIS A 382 15.31 2.65 -20.29
CA HIS A 382 15.14 2.83 -18.85
C HIS A 382 16.48 3.03 -18.13
N ASN A 383 17.48 2.20 -18.43
CA ASN A 383 18.75 2.19 -17.69
C ASN A 383 19.64 3.41 -17.99
N THR A 384 20.02 4.17 -16.95
CA THR A 384 20.87 5.37 -17.08
C THR A 384 22.25 5.09 -17.68
N LYS A 385 22.91 3.98 -17.34
CA LYS A 385 24.25 3.67 -17.87
C LYS A 385 24.19 3.35 -19.37
N LEU A 386 23.19 2.56 -19.76
CA LEU A 386 22.92 2.25 -21.17
C LEU A 386 22.64 3.52 -21.98
N GLY A 387 21.79 4.40 -21.47
CA GLY A 387 21.49 5.67 -22.13
C GLY A 387 22.71 6.58 -22.29
N GLN A 388 23.61 6.61 -21.30
CA GLN A 388 24.86 7.37 -21.40
C GLN A 388 25.81 6.80 -22.46
N GLU A 389 25.89 5.48 -22.60
CA GLU A 389 26.67 4.84 -23.67
C GLU A 389 26.10 5.15 -25.07
N LEU A 390 24.79 5.34 -25.15
CA LEU A 390 24.04 5.59 -26.39
C LEU A 390 23.78 7.08 -26.66
N ILE A 391 24.48 8.00 -25.98
CA ILE A 391 24.25 9.44 -26.14
C ILE A 391 24.35 9.89 -27.61
N SER A 392 25.35 9.41 -28.36
CA SER A 392 25.57 9.80 -29.77
C SER A 392 24.60 9.13 -30.75
N SER A 393 23.77 8.20 -30.29
CA SER A 393 22.84 7.43 -31.13
C SER A 393 21.55 8.21 -31.46
N ALA A 394 21.32 9.36 -30.85
CA ALA A 394 20.19 10.27 -31.11
C ALA A 394 20.59 11.73 -30.90
N ASP A 395 19.70 12.69 -31.18
CA ASP A 395 19.91 14.07 -30.75
C ASP A 395 19.62 14.23 -29.25
N LEU A 396 18.63 13.48 -28.75
CA LEU A 396 18.27 13.39 -27.34
C LEU A 396 18.12 11.93 -26.90
N THR A 397 18.93 11.49 -25.95
CA THR A 397 18.78 10.20 -25.26
C THR A 397 18.19 10.43 -23.88
N VAL A 398 17.06 9.77 -23.58
CA VAL A 398 16.31 9.91 -22.33
C VAL A 398 16.38 8.59 -21.54
N ALA A 399 16.67 8.66 -20.24
CA ALA A 399 16.70 7.51 -19.35
C ALA A 399 16.07 7.74 -17.96
N GLY A 400 15.90 6.68 -17.17
CA GLY A 400 15.37 6.67 -15.79
C GLY A 400 16.25 5.87 -14.84
N HIS A 401 15.67 5.09 -13.91
CA HIS A 401 16.31 4.13 -12.99
C HIS A 401 17.10 4.72 -11.82
N ASP A 402 17.88 5.77 -12.05
CA ASP A 402 18.76 6.36 -11.03
C ASP A 402 18.02 7.34 -10.08
N HIS A 403 16.74 7.61 -10.34
CA HIS A 403 15.85 8.55 -9.62
C HIS A 403 16.44 9.97 -9.46
N ARG A 404 17.47 10.32 -10.23
CA ARG A 404 18.21 11.57 -10.10
C ARG A 404 18.29 12.31 -11.42
N LEU A 405 17.83 13.56 -11.37
CA LEU A 405 17.92 14.47 -12.50
C LEU A 405 19.39 14.65 -12.89
N SER A 406 19.72 14.34 -14.14
CA SER A 406 21.08 14.49 -14.66
C SER A 406 21.09 14.78 -16.14
N VAL A 407 21.95 15.70 -16.57
CA VAL A 407 22.12 16.08 -17.98
C VAL A 407 23.57 15.95 -18.37
N LYS A 408 23.84 15.34 -19.53
CA LYS A 408 25.16 15.28 -20.15
C LYS A 408 25.06 15.69 -21.62
N GLN A 409 26.12 16.29 -22.14
CA GLN A 409 26.20 16.69 -23.54
C GLN A 409 27.48 16.15 -24.15
N GLN A 410 27.38 15.57 -25.35
CA GLN A 410 28.51 15.11 -26.14
C GLN A 410 28.35 15.61 -27.57
N GLY A 411 29.10 16.67 -27.92
CA GLY A 411 28.88 17.39 -29.18
C GLY A 411 27.48 18.02 -29.22
N SER A 412 26.73 17.74 -30.28
CA SER A 412 25.32 18.16 -30.42
C SER A 412 24.33 17.22 -29.73
N ALA A 413 24.75 16.03 -29.30
CA ALA A 413 23.88 15.05 -28.67
C ALA A 413 23.75 15.29 -27.16
N LEU A 414 22.54 15.07 -26.65
CA LEU A 414 22.21 15.26 -25.23
C LEU A 414 21.75 13.95 -24.61
N PHE A 415 22.15 13.72 -23.36
CA PHE A 415 21.59 12.71 -22.49
C PHE A 415 20.86 13.40 -21.34
N ILE A 416 19.67 12.92 -21.01
CA ILE A 416 18.89 13.37 -19.87
C ILE A 416 18.30 12.20 -19.09
N ASN A 417 18.43 12.26 -17.77
CA ASN A 417 17.54 11.57 -16.85
C ASN A 417 16.67 12.64 -16.17
N PRO A 418 15.32 12.59 -16.28
CA PRO A 418 14.44 13.61 -15.69
C PRO A 418 14.31 13.48 -14.17
N GLY A 419 14.92 12.46 -13.56
CA GLY A 419 14.79 12.08 -12.16
C GLY A 419 13.54 11.26 -11.92
N THR A 420 12.85 11.49 -10.80
CA THR A 420 11.70 10.68 -10.40
C THR A 420 10.42 11.50 -10.32
N ALA A 421 9.38 11.04 -11.01
CA ALA A 421 8.02 11.55 -10.85
C ALA A 421 7.30 10.90 -9.66
N GLY A 422 7.89 9.88 -9.02
CA GLY A 422 7.31 9.13 -7.92
C GLY A 422 7.97 9.30 -6.55
N ALA A 423 9.03 10.12 -6.46
CA ALA A 423 9.88 10.24 -5.27
C ALA A 423 10.41 8.86 -4.81
N ALA A 424 10.04 8.41 -3.61
CA ALA A 424 10.37 7.08 -3.09
C ALA A 424 9.19 6.07 -3.21
N GLY A 425 8.29 6.27 -4.17
CA GLY A 425 7.11 5.44 -4.41
C GLY A 425 6.02 5.62 -3.36
N ILE A 426 5.13 4.63 -3.21
CA ILE A 426 4.11 4.59 -2.13
C ILE A 426 4.77 4.71 -0.74
N ARG A 427 5.94 4.07 -0.57
CA ARG A 427 6.75 4.11 0.66
C ARG A 427 7.27 5.52 0.96
N GLY A 428 7.41 6.34 -0.07
CA GLY A 428 7.91 7.71 -0.02
C GLY A 428 6.90 8.78 0.39
N LEU A 429 5.60 8.45 0.45
CA LEU A 429 4.55 9.41 0.83
C LEU A 429 4.72 9.94 2.27
N TYR A 430 5.44 9.19 3.12
CA TYR A 430 5.72 9.54 4.52
C TYR A 430 7.21 9.82 4.80
N SER A 431 8.08 9.73 3.80
CA SER A 431 9.49 10.07 3.98
C SER A 431 9.71 11.54 3.62
N GLU A 432 10.37 12.29 4.50
CA GLU A 432 10.85 13.66 4.19
C GLU A 432 11.91 13.67 3.06
N GLU A 433 12.39 12.50 2.65
CA GLU A 433 13.37 12.30 1.59
C GLU A 433 12.68 11.92 0.27
N GLY A 434 12.47 12.91 -0.59
CA GLY A 434 12.05 12.64 -1.98
C GLY A 434 11.45 13.87 -2.66
N GLY A 435 12.19 14.46 -3.59
CA GLY A 435 11.66 15.46 -4.51
C GLY A 435 11.06 14.79 -5.75
N TYR A 436 10.01 15.39 -6.28
CA TYR A 436 9.49 15.09 -7.61
C TYR A 436 10.28 15.88 -8.64
N SER A 437 10.54 15.31 -9.80
CA SER A 437 11.18 16.01 -10.90
C SER A 437 10.66 15.60 -12.27
N ALA A 438 10.71 16.55 -13.20
CA ALA A 438 10.35 16.35 -14.59
C ALA A 438 11.12 17.32 -15.48
N VAL A 439 11.20 17.04 -16.78
CA VAL A 439 11.83 17.94 -17.74
C VAL A 439 10.91 18.20 -18.92
N VAL A 440 10.70 19.45 -19.29
CA VAL A 440 10.06 19.81 -20.57
C VAL A 440 11.14 20.15 -21.58
N ALA A 441 11.32 19.29 -22.58
CA ALA A 441 12.24 19.51 -23.69
C ALA A 441 11.53 20.21 -24.86
N TYR A 442 12.20 21.19 -25.45
CA TYR A 442 11.72 21.93 -26.61
C TYR A 442 12.56 21.52 -27.82
N LEU A 443 11.95 20.78 -28.76
CA LEU A 443 12.65 20.25 -29.92
C LEU A 443 12.08 20.83 -31.21
N VAL A 444 12.94 21.06 -32.19
CA VAL A 444 12.52 21.37 -33.56
C VAL A 444 12.84 20.17 -34.45
N PRO A 445 11.85 19.58 -35.13
CA PRO A 445 12.08 18.47 -36.06
C PRO A 445 13.20 18.77 -37.06
N GLY A 446 14.23 17.90 -37.08
CA GLY A 446 15.42 18.04 -37.92
C GLY A 446 16.44 19.09 -37.48
N SER A 447 16.24 19.77 -36.34
CA SER A 447 17.18 20.76 -35.78
C SER A 447 17.63 20.44 -34.36
N GLY A 448 17.02 19.44 -33.70
CA GLY A 448 17.40 18.98 -32.37
C GLY A 448 16.76 19.76 -31.22
N VAL A 449 17.37 19.69 -30.04
CA VAL A 449 16.87 20.32 -28.81
C VAL A 449 17.28 21.79 -28.76
N LEU A 450 16.32 22.70 -28.53
CA LEU A 450 16.56 24.13 -28.34
C LEU A 450 16.75 24.51 -26.88
N ALA A 451 15.92 23.94 -26.00
CA ALA A 451 15.91 24.26 -24.59
C ALA A 451 15.33 23.11 -23.76
N MET A 452 15.63 23.13 -22.46
CA MET A 452 15.03 22.25 -21.47
C MET A 452 14.63 23.05 -20.23
N ASP A 453 13.40 22.85 -19.77
CA ASP A 453 12.90 23.33 -18.49
C ASP A 453 12.94 22.20 -17.48
N PHE A 454 13.79 22.32 -16.47
CA PHE A 454 13.93 21.40 -15.35
C PHE A 454 12.98 21.82 -14.25
N ILE A 455 12.13 20.90 -13.83
CA ILE A 455 11.10 21.11 -12.83
C ILE A 455 11.42 20.21 -11.65
N GLU A 456 11.48 20.77 -10.44
CA GLU A 456 11.56 19.97 -9.22
C GLU A 456 10.55 20.49 -8.19
N TYR A 457 9.98 19.58 -7.41
CA TYR A 457 9.06 19.88 -6.33
C TYR A 457 9.42 19.07 -5.09
N ASN A 458 9.69 19.75 -3.99
CA ASN A 458 9.96 19.14 -2.70
C ASN A 458 8.74 19.33 -1.78
N PRO A 459 8.01 18.25 -1.44
CA PRO A 459 6.81 18.35 -0.63
C PRO A 459 7.09 18.74 0.82
N ALA A 460 8.21 18.30 1.40
CA ALA A 460 8.58 18.59 2.79
C ALA A 460 8.80 20.10 3.03
N SER A 461 9.36 20.79 2.05
CA SER A 461 9.61 22.25 2.09
C SER A 461 8.54 23.08 1.37
N ASN A 462 7.57 22.43 0.71
CA ASN A 462 6.65 23.07 -0.26
C ASN A 462 7.38 23.94 -1.30
N GLN A 463 8.62 23.58 -1.65
CA GLN A 463 9.44 24.35 -2.58
C GLN A 463 9.34 23.78 -3.98
N PHE A 464 9.07 24.65 -4.95
CA PHE A 464 9.11 24.33 -6.36
C PHE A 464 10.28 25.07 -7.02
N SER A 465 11.08 24.37 -7.83
CA SER A 465 12.14 24.97 -8.64
C SER A 465 11.80 24.78 -10.13
N LEU A 466 12.09 25.81 -10.91
CA LEU A 466 12.01 25.77 -12.37
C LEU A 466 13.27 26.44 -12.91
N HIS A 467 14.05 25.70 -13.69
CA HIS A 467 15.28 26.20 -14.29
C HIS A 467 15.28 25.91 -15.80
N ARG A 468 15.52 26.93 -16.64
CA ARG A 468 15.66 26.77 -18.09
C ARG A 468 17.13 26.70 -18.49
N LYS A 469 17.49 25.72 -19.30
CA LYS A 469 18.77 25.66 -20.00
C LYS A 469 18.56 25.78 -21.51
N MET A 470 19.19 26.78 -22.12
CA MET A 470 19.27 26.89 -23.58
C MET A 470 20.37 25.97 -24.10
N ILE A 471 20.11 25.28 -25.20
CA ILE A 471 21.09 24.44 -25.90
C ILE A 471 21.53 25.25 -27.13
N GLN A 472 22.75 25.79 -27.10
CA GLN A 472 23.28 26.52 -28.26
C GLN A 472 23.48 25.53 -29.41
N ALA A 473 22.93 25.86 -30.59
CA ALA A 473 23.35 25.24 -31.83
C ALA A 473 24.82 25.64 -32.04
N SER A 474 25.71 24.66 -32.18
CA SER A 474 27.09 24.94 -32.60
C SER A 474 27.00 25.61 -33.96
N GLU A 475 27.34 26.90 -34.04
CA GLU A 475 27.51 27.59 -35.31
C GLU A 475 28.58 26.83 -36.10
N THR A 476 28.19 26.33 -37.27
CA THR A 476 29.14 25.93 -38.30
C THR A 476 29.93 27.17 -38.69
N GLU A 477 31.17 27.28 -38.21
CA GLU A 477 32.16 28.21 -38.77
C GLU A 477 32.46 27.79 -40.23
N GLU A 478 31.62 28.22 -41.17
CA GLU A 478 32.05 28.45 -42.55
C GLU A 478 32.70 29.84 -42.61
N THR A 479 33.89 29.96 -42.04
CA THR A 479 34.81 31.03 -42.46
C THR A 479 35.41 30.64 -43.80
N SER A 480 34.71 31.01 -44.88
CA SER A 480 35.35 31.17 -46.19
C SER A 480 36.08 32.51 -46.22
N LEU A 481 37.33 32.41 -46.67
CA LEU A 481 38.39 33.42 -46.79
C LEU A 481 37.98 34.70 -47.54
N PRO A 482 38.80 35.76 -47.41
CA PRO A 482 39.83 35.99 -48.42
C PRO A 482 41.27 35.67 -47.97
#